data_AF-A0A1Q4BYR9-F1
#
_entry.id   AF-A0A1Q4BYR9-F1
#
_cell.length_a   1.000
_cell.length_b   1.000
_cell.length_c   1.000
_cell.angle_alpha   90.00
_cell.angle_beta   90.00
_cell.angle_gamma   90.00
#
_symmetry.space_group_name_H-M   'P 1'
#
loop_
_entity.id
_entity.type
_entity.pdbx_description
1 polymer ?
#
loop_
_entity_poly.entity_id
_entity_poly.type
_entity_poly.pdbx_seq_one_letter_code
_entity_poly.pdbx_strand_id
1 'polypeptide(L)'
;MTVTQNPIASGHLPSFITPPGQTDVLFHIVAWFVLLCVIGLGVLFFTIHSLPERVAHRTKKVQLDIVAVLCLLALFTNEHVFWIAALLLAFIDLPDFLTPVQRIASAAEKIAGGEMKAQSSDAVDASTAAAAAPVSTEAERPEGAPPIQKGAAHA
;
A
#
# COMPACT_ATOMS: atom_id res chain seq x y z
N MET A 1 63.07 28.17 -13.50
CA MET A 1 63.01 28.99 -14.73
C MET A 1 61.99 30.09 -14.47
N THR A 2 62.43 31.35 -14.34
CA THR A 2 61.54 32.48 -14.04
C THR A 2 60.76 32.85 -15.30
N VAL A 3 59.44 32.67 -15.27
CA VAL A 3 58.55 33.01 -16.39
C VAL A 3 58.37 34.53 -16.42
N THR A 4 58.89 35.19 -17.45
CA THR A 4 58.67 36.62 -17.69
C THR A 4 57.20 36.84 -18.05
N GLN A 5 56.44 37.51 -17.17
CA GLN A 5 55.06 37.90 -17.45
C GLN A 5 55.00 38.99 -18.53
N ASN A 6 54.02 38.89 -19.42
CA ASN A 6 53.79 39.90 -20.45
C ASN A 6 53.39 41.25 -19.82
N PRO A 7 54.00 42.39 -20.23
CA PRO A 7 53.79 43.71 -19.63
C PRO A 7 52.37 44.28 -19.86
N ILE A 8 51.58 43.65 -20.73
CA ILE A 8 50.20 44.03 -21.06
C ILE A 8 49.18 43.11 -20.35
N ALA A 9 49.65 42.08 -19.63
CA ALA A 9 48.76 41.18 -18.89
C ALA A 9 48.13 41.92 -17.70
N SER A 10 46.81 41.88 -17.60
CA SER A 10 46.08 42.39 -16.44
C SER A 10 46.55 41.66 -15.17
N GLY A 11 47.11 42.39 -14.21
CA GLY A 11 47.73 41.83 -12.99
C GLY A 11 46.75 41.27 -11.94
N HIS A 12 45.45 41.26 -12.21
CA HIS A 12 44.45 40.68 -11.32
C HIS A 12 43.71 39.56 -12.06
N LEU A 13 43.75 38.37 -11.46
CA LEU A 13 42.89 37.26 -11.84
C LEU A 13 41.79 37.15 -10.78
N PRO A 14 40.56 36.76 -11.16
CA PRO A 14 39.53 36.42 -10.20
C PRO A 14 40.02 35.36 -9.21
N SER A 15 39.57 35.45 -7.96
CA SER A 15 40.05 34.61 -6.85
C SER A 15 39.84 33.11 -7.04
N PHE A 16 38.99 32.70 -7.96
CA PHE A 16 38.71 31.30 -8.30
C PHE A 16 39.60 30.72 -9.40
N ILE A 17 40.43 31.55 -10.07
CA ILE A 17 41.39 31.08 -11.08
C ILE A 17 42.71 30.76 -10.38
N THR A 18 43.14 29.50 -10.48
CA THR A 18 44.29 28.98 -9.75
C THR A 18 45.56 29.05 -10.60
N PRO A 19 46.71 29.49 -10.08
CA PRO A 19 48.00 29.47 -10.80
C PRO A 19 48.46 28.05 -11.18
N PRO A 20 49.33 27.91 -12.20
CA PRO A 20 49.85 26.61 -12.63
C PRO A 20 50.64 25.93 -11.50
N GLY A 21 50.36 24.64 -11.25
CA GLY A 21 50.99 23.85 -10.20
C GLY A 21 50.27 23.87 -8.85
N GLN A 22 49.12 24.54 -8.75
CA GLN A 22 48.25 24.53 -7.56
C GLN A 22 46.93 23.79 -7.83
N THR A 23 46.23 23.41 -6.76
CA THR A 23 44.93 22.73 -6.82
C THR A 23 43.83 23.67 -7.30
N ASP A 24 43.15 23.30 -8.39
CA ASP A 24 42.01 24.05 -8.92
C ASP A 24 40.81 24.01 -7.96
N VAL A 25 40.61 25.09 -7.21
CA VAL A 25 39.55 25.20 -6.20
C VAL A 25 38.16 25.23 -6.86
N LEU A 26 38.02 25.93 -7.99
CA LEU A 26 36.74 26.03 -8.71
C LEU A 26 36.31 24.64 -9.20
N PHE A 27 37.24 23.89 -9.78
CA PHE A 27 36.99 22.53 -10.23
C PHE A 27 36.47 21.64 -9.11
N HIS A 28 37.08 21.68 -7.92
CA HIS A 28 36.65 20.86 -6.79
C HIS A 28 35.25 21.24 -6.29
N ILE A 29 34.94 22.54 -6.21
CA ILE A 29 33.62 23.02 -5.80
C ILE A 29 32.56 22.53 -6.79
N VAL A 30 32.79 22.71 -8.09
CA VAL A 30 31.87 22.28 -9.14
C VAL A 30 31.74 20.75 -9.15
N ALA A 31 32.82 20.01 -8.97
CA ALA A 31 32.79 18.55 -8.92
C ALA A 31 31.90 18.05 -7.77
N TRP A 32 32.06 18.59 -6.56
CA TRP A 32 31.20 18.27 -5.43
C TRP A 32 29.75 18.72 -5.64
N PHE A 33 29.54 19.91 -6.17
CA PHE A 33 28.20 20.41 -6.49
C PHE A 33 27.48 19.49 -7.49
N VAL A 34 28.14 19.13 -8.59
CA VAL A 34 27.58 18.23 -9.60
C VAL A 34 27.31 16.85 -9.00
N LEU A 35 28.23 16.31 -8.19
CA LEU A 35 28.02 15.02 -7.52
C LEU A 35 26.78 15.05 -6.61
N LEU A 36 26.64 16.08 -5.79
CA LEU A 36 25.48 16.26 -4.92
C LEU A 36 24.19 16.48 -5.73
N CYS A 37 24.24 17.23 -6.82
CA CYS A 37 23.11 17.41 -7.72
C CYS A 37 22.69 16.08 -8.36
N VAL A 38 23.63 15.29 -8.89
CA VAL A 38 23.31 13.98 -9.51
C VAL A 38 22.67 13.05 -8.49
N ILE A 39 23.22 12.97 -7.28
CA ILE A 39 22.66 12.14 -6.21
C ILE A 39 21.28 12.67 -5.78
N GLY A 40 21.15 13.98 -5.57
CA GLY A 40 19.91 14.61 -5.14
C GLY A 40 18.80 14.49 -6.16
N LEU A 41 19.09 14.77 -7.45
CA LEU A 41 18.15 14.59 -8.55
C LEU A 41 17.82 13.11 -8.76
N GLY A 42 18.80 12.21 -8.61
CA GLY A 42 18.57 10.77 -8.68
C GLY A 42 17.60 10.29 -7.60
N VAL A 43 17.83 10.68 -6.34
CA VAL A 43 16.93 10.37 -5.23
C VAL A 43 15.55 10.99 -5.45
N LEU A 44 15.47 12.24 -5.90
CA LEU A 44 14.20 12.91 -6.21
C LEU A 44 13.45 12.18 -7.32
N PHE A 45 14.14 11.80 -8.39
CA PHE A 45 13.60 11.06 -9.52
C PHE A 45 13.01 9.72 -9.07
N PHE A 46 13.78 8.92 -8.32
CA PHE A 46 13.28 7.65 -7.78
C PHE A 46 12.14 7.86 -6.77
N THR A 47 12.18 8.95 -5.98
CA THR A 47 11.13 9.26 -5.01
C THR A 47 9.81 9.58 -5.71
N ILE A 48 9.82 10.44 -6.74
CA ILE A 48 8.62 10.79 -7.52
C ILE A 48 8.07 9.58 -8.27
N HIS A 49 8.92 8.71 -8.80
CA HIS A 49 8.49 7.46 -9.43
C HIS A 49 7.97 6.44 -8.41
N SER A 50 8.35 6.52 -7.14
CA SER A 50 7.75 5.68 -6.08
C SER A 50 6.47 6.26 -5.47
N LEU A 51 6.08 7.50 -5.79
CA LEU A 51 4.82 8.09 -5.28
C LEU A 51 3.54 7.35 -5.73
N PRO A 52 3.42 6.84 -6.97
CA PRO A 52 2.25 6.07 -7.40
C PRO A 52 1.97 4.85 -6.49
N GLU A 53 3.03 4.24 -5.93
CA GLU A 53 2.93 3.13 -4.96
C GLU A 53 2.34 3.58 -3.61
N ARG A 54 2.58 4.82 -3.19
CA ARG A 54 2.25 5.30 -1.84
C ARG A 54 0.87 5.97 -1.78
N VAL A 55 0.40 6.54 -2.88
CA VAL A 55 -0.87 7.28 -2.95
C VAL A 55 -2.09 6.34 -2.91
N ALA A 56 -1.93 5.08 -3.26
CA ALA A 56 -3.01 4.10 -3.36
C ALA A 56 -3.40 3.42 -2.02
N HIS A 57 -2.93 3.91 -0.86
CA HIS A 57 -3.32 3.38 0.45
C HIS A 57 -4.83 3.51 0.79
N ARG A 58 -5.64 4.14 -0.08
CA ARG A 58 -7.12 4.14 0.00
C ARG A 58 -7.81 3.11 -0.91
N THR A 59 -7.07 2.34 -1.72
CA THR A 59 -7.62 1.54 -2.83
C THR A 59 -7.23 0.05 -2.75
N LYS A 60 -7.82 -0.81 -3.58
CA LYS A 60 -7.67 -2.28 -3.55
C LYS A 60 -6.24 -2.74 -3.91
N LYS A 61 -5.80 -3.84 -3.27
CA LYS A 61 -4.46 -4.45 -3.41
C LYS A 61 -4.01 -4.70 -4.87
N VAL A 62 -4.94 -5.08 -5.75
CA VAL A 62 -4.64 -5.43 -7.16
C VAL A 62 -4.34 -4.19 -8.02
N GLN A 63 -5.00 -3.05 -7.76
CA GLN A 63 -4.71 -1.80 -8.49
C GLN A 63 -3.31 -1.28 -8.15
N LEU A 64 -2.87 -1.51 -6.91
CA LEU A 64 -1.52 -1.19 -6.47
C LEU A 64 -0.45 -1.97 -7.24
N ASP A 65 -0.64 -3.28 -7.39
CA ASP A 65 0.30 -4.15 -8.08
C ASP A 65 0.44 -3.73 -9.56
N ILE A 66 -0.67 -3.37 -10.23
CA ILE A 66 -0.65 -2.92 -11.63
C ILE A 66 0.07 -1.57 -11.75
N VAL A 67 -0.24 -0.60 -10.88
CA VAL A 67 0.41 0.72 -10.87
C VAL A 67 1.92 0.60 -10.60
N ALA A 68 2.32 -0.28 -9.68
CA ALA A 68 3.73 -0.53 -9.35
C ALA A 68 4.50 -1.14 -10.54
N VAL A 69 3.93 -2.13 -11.23
CA VAL A 69 4.53 -2.73 -12.43
C VAL A 69 4.63 -1.72 -13.56
N LEU A 70 3.62 -0.86 -13.74
CA LEU A 70 3.63 0.18 -14.76
C LEU A 70 4.73 1.22 -14.51
N CYS A 71 4.97 1.56 -13.25
CA CYS A 71 6.06 2.47 -12.90
C CYS A 71 7.45 1.83 -13.02
N LEU A 72 7.57 0.52 -12.76
CA LEU A 72 8.80 -0.23 -13.02
C LEU A 72 9.10 -0.30 -14.53
N LEU A 73 8.08 -0.49 -15.36
CA LEU A 73 8.18 -0.41 -16.82
C LEU A 73 8.61 0.98 -17.29
N ALA A 74 8.03 2.04 -16.72
CA ALA A 74 8.45 3.42 -17.01
C ALA A 74 9.93 3.66 -16.70
N LEU A 75 10.44 3.07 -15.61
CA LEU A 75 11.83 3.16 -15.21
C LEU A 75 12.77 2.39 -16.16
N PHE A 76 12.37 1.18 -16.55
CA PHE A 76 13.17 0.32 -17.43
C PHE A 76 13.24 0.86 -18.87
N THR A 77 12.12 1.38 -19.38
CA THR A 77 12.00 1.85 -20.76
C THR A 77 12.32 3.34 -20.90
N ASN A 78 12.33 4.10 -19.80
CA ASN A 78 12.44 5.56 -19.77
C ASN A 78 11.30 6.30 -20.50
N GLU A 79 10.22 5.61 -20.87
CA GLU A 79 9.14 6.25 -21.61
C GLU A 79 8.12 6.89 -20.67
N HIS A 80 7.96 8.20 -20.78
CA HIS A 80 7.16 9.05 -19.87
C HIS A 80 5.67 8.69 -19.88
N VAL A 81 5.18 8.14 -20.99
CA VAL A 81 3.79 7.74 -21.16
C VAL A 81 3.35 6.72 -20.10
N PHE A 82 4.23 5.78 -19.73
CA PHE A 82 3.92 4.77 -18.72
C PHE A 82 3.79 5.37 -17.31
N TRP A 83 4.61 6.37 -16.98
CA TRP A 83 4.52 7.07 -15.71
C TRP A 83 3.25 7.92 -15.63
N ILE A 84 2.90 8.64 -16.70
CA ILE A 84 1.65 9.42 -16.81
C ILE A 84 0.44 8.50 -16.68
N ALA A 85 0.45 7.35 -17.37
CA ALA A 85 -0.59 6.33 -17.28
C ALA A 85 -0.71 5.76 -15.86
N ALA A 86 0.40 5.52 -15.16
CA ALA A 86 0.40 5.04 -13.78
C ALA A 86 -0.22 6.07 -12.83
N LEU A 87 0.10 7.35 -13.02
CA LEU A 87 -0.52 8.45 -12.27
C LEU A 87 -2.03 8.53 -12.53
N LEU A 88 -2.45 8.51 -13.80
CA LEU A 88 -3.87 8.53 -14.17
C LEU A 88 -4.62 7.35 -13.56
N LEU A 89 -4.05 6.15 -13.67
CA LEU A 89 -4.62 4.91 -13.14
C LEU A 89 -4.66 4.91 -11.61
N ALA A 90 -3.70 5.55 -10.93
CA ALA A 90 -3.72 5.69 -9.47
C ALA A 90 -4.81 6.67 -8.99
N PHE A 91 -5.16 7.68 -9.79
CA PHE A 91 -6.23 8.63 -9.47
C PHE A 91 -7.64 8.14 -9.83
N ILE A 92 -7.76 7.16 -10.72
CA ILE A 92 -9.03 6.55 -11.12
C ILE A 92 -9.21 5.27 -10.32
N ASP A 93 -10.14 5.24 -9.36
CA ASP A 93 -10.48 3.99 -8.67
C ASP A 93 -11.11 3.00 -9.64
N LEU A 94 -10.43 1.86 -9.86
CA LEU A 94 -11.02 0.77 -10.63
C LEU A 94 -12.07 0.07 -9.75
N PRO A 95 -13.34 -0.03 -10.18
CA PRO A 95 -14.35 -0.71 -9.39
C PRO A 95 -14.08 -2.22 -9.34
N ASP A 96 -14.60 -2.88 -8.30
CA ASP A 96 -14.43 -4.31 -8.10
C ASP A 96 -15.27 -5.12 -9.07
N PHE A 97 -14.64 -5.64 -10.12
CA PHE A 97 -15.31 -6.46 -11.12
C PHE A 97 -15.27 -7.97 -10.79
N LEU A 98 -14.43 -8.42 -9.84
CA LEU A 98 -14.33 -9.84 -9.50
C LEU A 98 -15.40 -10.28 -8.50
N THR A 99 -15.70 -9.45 -7.50
CA THR A 99 -16.72 -9.79 -6.49
C THR A 99 -18.09 -10.13 -7.10
N PRO A 100 -18.62 -9.37 -8.09
CA PRO A 100 -19.87 -9.73 -8.76
C PRO A 100 -19.78 -11.06 -9.53
N VAL A 101 -18.68 -11.32 -10.24
CA VAL A 101 -18.49 -12.55 -11.03
C VAL A 101 -18.41 -13.78 -10.13
N GLN A 102 -17.70 -13.69 -9.01
CA GLN A 102 -17.64 -14.76 -8.02
C GLN A 102 -19.02 -15.05 -7.42
N ARG A 103 -19.83 -14.02 -7.16
CA ARG A 103 -21.22 -14.22 -6.71
C ARG A 103 -22.08 -14.94 -7.73
N ILE A 104 -21.89 -14.67 -9.02
CA ILE A 104 -22.60 -15.39 -10.10
C ILE A 104 -22.15 -16.85 -10.16
N ALA A 105 -20.84 -17.12 -10.08
CA ALA A 105 -20.31 -18.48 -10.06
C ALA A 105 -20.84 -19.29 -8.86
N SER A 106 -20.81 -18.72 -7.64
CA SER A 106 -21.36 -19.38 -6.45
C SER A 106 -22.87 -19.55 -6.49
N ALA A 107 -23.60 -18.61 -7.12
CA ALA A 107 -25.03 -18.77 -7.34
C ALA A 107 -25.33 -19.89 -8.35
N ALA A 108 -24.57 -19.97 -9.44
CA ALA A 108 -24.68 -21.03 -10.44
C ALA A 108 -24.35 -22.41 -9.84
N GLU A 109 -23.30 -22.50 -9.01
CA GLU A 109 -22.92 -23.72 -8.30
C GLU A 109 -24.00 -24.16 -7.30
N LYS A 110 -24.66 -23.21 -6.62
CA LYS A 110 -25.83 -23.50 -5.77
C LYS A 110 -27.06 -23.98 -6.55
N ILE A 111 -27.29 -23.46 -7.76
CA ILE A 111 -28.39 -23.91 -8.61
C ILE A 111 -28.10 -25.31 -9.18
N ALA A 112 -26.87 -25.56 -9.61
CA ALA A 112 -26.43 -26.85 -10.12
C ALA A 112 -26.30 -27.93 -9.02
N GLY A 113 -25.89 -27.56 -7.81
CA GLY A 113 -25.76 -28.47 -6.66
C GLY A 113 -27.03 -28.57 -5.79
N GLY A 114 -27.99 -27.66 -5.99
CA GLY A 114 -29.26 -27.61 -5.24
C GLY A 114 -30.16 -28.82 -5.47
N GLU A 115 -29.97 -29.55 -6.56
CA GLU A 115 -30.70 -30.79 -6.83
C GLU A 115 -30.22 -31.97 -5.96
N MET A 116 -29.00 -31.93 -5.41
CA MET A 116 -28.46 -33.04 -4.59
C MET A 116 -28.89 -32.97 -3.11
N LYS A 117 -29.24 -31.78 -2.58
CA LYS A 117 -29.55 -31.60 -1.15
C LYS A 117 -31.06 -31.61 -0.82
N ALA A 118 -31.93 -31.39 -1.81
CA ALA A 118 -33.38 -31.42 -1.61
C ALA A 118 -33.95 -32.83 -1.39
N GLN A 119 -33.21 -33.90 -1.69
CA GLN A 119 -33.68 -35.29 -1.50
C GLN A 119 -33.29 -35.94 -0.15
N SER A 120 -32.45 -35.31 0.68
CA SER A 120 -31.99 -35.93 1.94
C SER A 120 -32.61 -35.38 3.22
N SER A 121 -33.47 -34.36 3.15
CA SER A 121 -34.08 -33.73 4.33
C SER A 121 -35.58 -33.96 4.50
N ASP A 122 -36.26 -34.61 3.54
CA ASP A 122 -37.72 -34.75 3.56
C ASP A 122 -38.21 -36.13 4.07
N ALA A 123 -37.31 -36.96 4.60
CA ALA A 123 -37.62 -38.33 5.03
C ALA A 123 -37.56 -38.59 6.55
N VAL A 124 -37.30 -37.58 7.40
CA VAL A 124 -37.07 -37.82 8.85
C VAL A 124 -38.19 -37.30 9.78
N ASP A 125 -39.12 -36.46 9.30
CA ASP A 125 -40.07 -35.77 10.20
C ASP A 125 -41.48 -36.40 10.34
N ALA A 126 -41.68 -37.63 9.89
CA ALA A 126 -43.00 -38.29 9.93
C ALA A 126 -43.17 -39.37 11.03
N SER A 127 -42.22 -39.53 11.96
CA SER A 127 -42.29 -40.62 12.95
C SER A 127 -41.84 -40.24 14.37
N THR A 128 -42.38 -39.18 14.98
CA THR A 128 -42.47 -39.07 16.47
C THR A 128 -43.56 -38.09 16.86
N ALA A 129 -44.83 -38.44 16.65
CA ALA A 129 -45.97 -37.67 17.16
C ALA A 129 -47.09 -38.59 17.67
N ALA A 130 -46.77 -39.51 18.59
CA ALA A 130 -47.78 -40.23 19.36
C ALA A 130 -47.17 -40.89 20.62
N ALA A 131 -47.28 -40.22 21.77
CA ALA A 131 -47.38 -40.77 23.14
C ALA A 131 -46.92 -39.69 24.14
N ALA A 132 -47.85 -38.91 24.71
CA ALA A 132 -48.45 -39.14 26.03
C ALA A 132 -47.69 -38.43 27.18
N ALA A 133 -48.24 -37.29 27.63
CA ALA A 133 -48.13 -36.80 29.02
C ALA A 133 -49.15 -37.57 29.91
N PRO A 134 -49.27 -37.39 31.25
CA PRO A 134 -48.64 -36.42 32.17
C PRO A 134 -48.24 -36.98 33.58
N VAL A 135 -47.53 -36.20 34.43
CA VAL A 135 -47.79 -36.15 35.89
C VAL A 135 -47.15 -34.92 36.56
N SER A 136 -47.80 -34.50 37.65
CA SER A 136 -47.90 -33.16 38.25
C SER A 136 -46.87 -32.75 39.33
N THR A 137 -47.06 -31.49 39.78
CA THR A 137 -46.83 -30.95 41.16
C THR A 137 -45.50 -30.22 41.34
N GLU A 138 -45.34 -29.05 41.99
CA GLU A 138 -46.17 -27.95 42.54
C GLU A 138 -45.14 -27.07 43.28
N ALA A 139 -45.30 -25.73 43.28
CA ALA A 139 -44.70 -24.74 44.22
C ALA A 139 -43.16 -24.59 44.22
N GLU A 140 -42.52 -23.45 44.46
CA GLU A 140 -42.87 -22.25 45.22
C GLU A 140 -41.89 -21.12 44.81
N ARG A 141 -42.36 -19.87 44.84
CA ARG A 141 -41.58 -18.61 44.78
C ARG A 141 -41.71 -17.98 46.18
N PRO A 142 -40.66 -17.42 46.84
CA PRO A 142 -40.23 -16.02 46.61
C PRO A 142 -38.72 -15.73 46.85
N GLU A 143 -38.13 -14.80 46.11
CA GLU A 143 -37.76 -13.43 46.52
C GLU A 143 -36.76 -13.33 47.69
N GLY A 144 -35.57 -12.77 47.42
CA GLY A 144 -34.57 -12.46 48.44
C GLY A 144 -33.28 -11.87 47.85
N ALA A 145 -33.18 -10.55 47.89
CA ALA A 145 -32.03 -9.74 47.49
C ALA A 145 -30.82 -9.90 48.47
N PRO A 146 -29.60 -9.40 48.13
CA PRO A 146 -28.29 -9.96 48.48
C PRO A 146 -27.66 -9.39 49.77
N PRO A 147 -26.45 -9.86 50.16
CA PRO A 147 -25.38 -8.87 50.36
C PRO A 147 -23.93 -9.31 50.02
N ILE A 148 -23.21 -8.38 49.38
CA ILE A 148 -21.89 -7.81 49.70
C ILE A 148 -20.70 -8.76 49.95
N GLN A 149 -19.69 -8.68 49.07
CA GLN A 149 -18.29 -8.96 49.44
C GLN A 149 -17.38 -7.78 49.07
N LYS A 150 -16.63 -7.33 50.08
CA LYS A 150 -15.62 -6.26 50.10
C LYS A 150 -14.28 -6.74 49.52
N GLY A 151 -13.52 -5.77 49.03
CA GLY A 151 -12.04 -5.77 49.04
C GLY A 151 -11.41 -6.29 47.74
N ALA A 152 -10.35 -5.72 47.19
CA ALA A 152 -9.48 -4.65 47.65
C ALA A 152 -8.80 -4.04 46.42
N ALA A 153 -8.84 -2.71 46.30
CA ALA A 153 -7.94 -1.96 45.45
C ALA A 153 -6.75 -1.57 46.34
N HIS A 154 -5.56 -2.06 46.00
CA HIS A 154 -4.30 -1.59 46.57
C HIS A 154 -3.64 -0.69 45.52
N ALA A 155 -3.57 0.60 45.84
CA ALA A 155 -2.56 1.54 45.36
C ALA A 155 -1.77 1.98 46.60
#